data_AF-A0A2W5LWZ9-F1
#
_entry.id   AF-A0A2W5LWZ9-F1
#
_cell.length_a   1.000
_cell.length_b   1.000
_cell.length_c   1.000
_cell.angle_alpha   90.00
_cell.angle_beta   90.00
_cell.angle_gamma   90.00
#
_symmetry.space_group_name_H-M   'P 1'
#
loop_
_entity.id
_entity.type
_entity.pdbx_description
1 polymer ?
#
loop_
_entity_poly.entity_id
_entity_poly.type
_entity_poly.pdbx_seq_one_letter_code
_entity_poly.pdbx_strand_id
1 'polypeptide(L)'
;MGLRARILAHLEFVELACSVGSESGGRTGGDDANSTGPSAAGTPAVASRAEVTNPCGNDVEVAATQAERVPRSVLETALDTLVDRHEGFADHFRRLGVDWTPESPWVTGEFLYPLFSGGGSPDIDSFVEHIYGALVPFCLPRGEVRRVLSRARADGDYRSIIRLGDRARDLFVRTRGAQTNGGEAGELMLFLMLEQILRAPLLVSKMNLKTNSNMNVHGRDGIHVRWDKTLDTLVLHLGESKLHEDFASGIDDAIDSILEYQTELRLRRREIALINGHMDLTGLPPAAESQLRDMLHPYSGRPVSLPTVHTCLIGFEYPAYSAVAHVSPAEIEEAFRKQYTKRADKIREQVCRKVGDRLPPPARLSIFVFPFPDLQAFRLTFAQRLGMSI
;
A
#
# COMPACT_ATOMS: atom_id res chain seq x y z
N MET A 1 15.71 19.82 16.05
CA MET A 1 14.60 19.07 16.70
C MET A 1 14.32 17.83 15.86
N GLY A 2 14.50 16.63 16.42
CA GLY A 2 14.38 15.37 15.67
C GLY A 2 12.95 15.05 15.22
N LEU A 3 12.82 14.32 14.11
CA LEU A 3 11.56 13.89 13.47
C LEU A 3 10.56 13.29 14.47
N ARG A 4 11.06 12.56 15.48
CA ARG A 4 10.26 11.96 16.57
C ARG A 4 9.53 13.00 17.43
N ALA A 5 10.15 14.14 17.72
CA ALA A 5 9.53 15.22 18.50
C ALA A 5 8.46 15.98 17.71
N ARG A 6 8.61 16.07 16.38
CA ARG A 6 7.63 16.72 15.50
C ARG A 6 6.36 15.88 15.30
N ILE A 7 6.48 14.55 15.28
CA ILE A 7 5.33 13.63 15.15
C ILE A 7 4.56 13.54 16.49
N LEU A 8 5.27 13.44 17.62
CA LEU A 8 4.65 13.41 18.95
C LEU A 8 3.88 14.71 19.28
N ALA A 9 4.48 15.87 19.00
CA ALA A 9 3.83 17.17 19.24
C ALA A 9 2.56 17.40 18.40
N HIS A 10 2.39 16.68 17.29
CA HIS A 10 1.21 16.80 16.43
C HIS A 10 0.10 15.81 16.81
N LEU A 11 0.44 14.65 17.39
CA LEU A 11 -0.54 13.72 17.94
C LEU A 11 -1.24 14.30 19.19
N GLU A 12 -0.51 15.01 20.05
CA GLU A 12 -1.10 15.73 21.19
C GLU A 12 -2.06 16.86 20.74
N PHE A 13 -1.79 17.50 19.59
CA PHE A 13 -2.64 18.57 19.06
C PHE A 13 -3.98 18.05 18.51
N VAL A 14 -4.01 16.81 18.02
CA VAL A 14 -5.24 16.16 17.53
C VAL A 14 -6.11 15.68 18.70
N GLU A 15 -5.53 15.20 19.79
CA GLU A 15 -6.30 14.88 21.01
C GLU A 15 -6.94 16.12 21.66
N LEU A 16 -6.25 17.27 21.63
CA LEU A 16 -6.79 18.51 22.20
C LEU A 16 -7.97 19.06 21.38
N ALA A 17 -7.96 18.90 20.05
CA ALA A 17 -9.06 19.34 19.18
C ALA A 17 -10.34 18.50 19.35
N CYS A 18 -10.22 17.23 19.76
CA CYS A 18 -11.36 16.37 20.07
C CYS A 18 -12.01 16.68 21.43
N SER A 19 -11.35 17.42 22.32
CA SER A 19 -11.86 17.77 23.65
C SER A 19 -12.73 19.03 23.70
N VAL A 20 -12.78 19.84 22.62
CA VAL A 20 -13.46 21.17 22.65
C VAL A 20 -14.80 21.18 21.90
N GLY A 21 -15.25 20.04 21.38
CA GLY A 21 -16.47 19.92 20.58
C GLY A 21 -17.69 19.39 21.32
N SER A 22 -18.07 19.97 22.47
CA SER A 22 -19.37 19.66 23.10
C SER A 22 -19.96 20.82 23.89
N GLU A 23 -20.40 21.88 23.21
CA GLU A 23 -21.45 22.75 23.73
C GLU A 23 -22.43 23.11 22.61
N SER A 24 -23.69 22.75 22.82
CA SER A 24 -24.82 22.97 21.92
C SER A 24 -25.58 24.24 22.28
N GLY A 25 -26.10 24.94 21.27
CA GLY A 25 -27.43 25.57 21.36
C GLY A 25 -27.51 27.06 21.01
N GLY A 26 -28.27 27.37 19.95
CA GLY A 26 -28.73 28.73 19.65
C GLY A 26 -29.55 28.77 18.36
N ARG A 27 -30.87 28.56 18.47
CA ARG A 27 -31.86 28.79 17.39
C ARG A 27 -32.76 29.96 17.78
N THR A 28 -32.96 30.91 16.88
CA THR A 28 -34.09 31.88 16.84
C THR A 28 -34.55 31.93 15.38
N GLY A 29 -35.73 31.40 15.02
CA GLY A 29 -37.03 32.11 14.94
C GLY A 29 -37.49 32.05 13.46
N GLY A 30 -38.75 31.90 13.05
CA GLY A 30 -40.03 31.80 13.73
C GLY A 30 -41.12 31.29 12.76
N ASP A 31 -42.34 31.20 13.29
CA ASP A 31 -43.68 31.20 12.65
C ASP A 31 -44.07 29.96 11.80
N ASP A 32 -45.25 29.34 11.91
CA ASP A 32 -46.54 29.76 12.47
C ASP A 32 -47.50 28.55 12.68
N ALA A 33 -48.44 28.73 13.62
CA ALA A 33 -49.84 28.25 13.63
C ALA A 33 -50.21 26.73 13.76
N ASN A 34 -50.66 26.35 14.98
CA ASN A 34 -52.08 26.21 15.38
C ASN A 34 -52.52 24.89 16.08
N SER A 35 -53.17 25.06 17.25
CA SER A 35 -54.22 24.22 17.89
C SER A 35 -53.80 22.83 18.43
N THR A 36 -54.17 22.30 19.61
CA THR A 36 -55.13 22.57 20.70
C THR A 36 -54.62 21.85 21.99
N GLY A 37 -54.89 22.37 23.20
CA GLY A 37 -54.41 21.85 24.51
C GLY A 37 -55.23 20.68 25.12
N PRO A 38 -55.31 20.50 26.47
CA PRO A 38 -54.51 21.06 27.57
C PRO A 38 -54.13 20.03 28.69
N SER A 39 -53.61 20.55 29.83
CA SER A 39 -53.56 19.94 31.19
C SER A 39 -52.29 19.14 31.55
N ALA A 40 -51.56 19.31 32.67
CA ALA A 40 -51.67 20.17 33.85
C ALA A 40 -50.32 20.19 34.62
N ALA A 41 -49.94 21.38 35.08
CA ALA A 41 -49.52 21.75 36.44
C ALA A 41 -48.41 20.96 37.19
N GLY A 42 -47.41 21.72 37.70
CA GLY A 42 -46.61 21.33 38.87
C GLY A 42 -45.14 21.76 38.85
N THR A 43 -44.85 23.02 39.20
CA THR A 43 -43.57 23.48 39.77
C THR A 43 -43.73 23.55 41.31
N PRO A 44 -42.74 23.91 42.16
CA PRO A 44 -41.28 24.09 42.00
C PRO A 44 -40.45 23.56 43.21
N ALA A 45 -39.18 24.02 43.33
CA ALA A 45 -38.31 24.16 44.52
C ALA A 45 -37.09 23.21 44.53
N VAL A 46 -35.83 23.66 44.30
CA VAL A 46 -34.92 24.60 44.99
C VAL A 46 -34.03 23.93 46.05
N ALA A 47 -32.71 24.10 45.86
CA ALA A 47 -31.58 23.98 46.81
C ALA A 47 -31.31 22.58 47.42
N SER A 48 -30.08 22.12 47.62
CA SER A 48 -28.87 22.78 48.11
C SER A 48 -27.65 21.84 48.00
N ARG A 49 -26.45 22.41 48.03
CA ARG A 49 -25.16 21.72 48.19
C ARG A 49 -25.05 21.08 49.58
N ALA A 50 -24.52 19.85 49.64
CA ALA A 50 -23.90 19.28 50.83
C ALA A 50 -22.72 18.37 50.42
N GLU A 51 -21.51 18.73 50.85
CA GLU A 51 -20.35 17.84 50.94
C GLU A 51 -20.52 16.94 52.17
N VAL A 52 -20.51 15.61 52.05
CA VAL A 52 -20.18 14.68 53.15
C VAL A 52 -19.69 13.33 52.58
N THR A 53 -18.40 13.07 52.82
CA THR A 53 -17.68 11.80 53.09
C THR A 53 -18.08 10.48 52.41
N ASN A 54 -17.04 9.86 51.82
CA ASN A 54 -16.93 8.43 51.50
C ASN A 54 -16.89 7.59 52.80
N PRO A 55 -17.64 6.48 52.88
CA PRO A 55 -16.98 5.20 53.21
C PRO A 55 -17.63 3.95 52.56
N CYS A 56 -16.82 2.88 52.48
CA CYS A 56 -17.12 1.52 51.99
C CYS A 56 -17.14 1.40 50.45
N GLY A 57 -16.15 0.77 49.81
CA GLY A 57 -15.59 -0.54 50.14
C GLY A 57 -16.44 -1.61 49.48
N ASN A 58 -16.19 -1.86 48.19
CA ASN A 58 -16.37 -3.15 47.52
C ASN A 58 -15.78 -3.06 46.11
N ASP A 59 -14.65 -3.71 45.94
CA ASP A 59 -14.01 -3.98 44.66
C ASP A 59 -14.92 -4.91 43.84
N VAL A 60 -15.50 -4.39 42.77
CA VAL A 60 -16.03 -5.22 41.68
C VAL A 60 -14.90 -5.36 40.67
N GLU A 61 -14.10 -6.40 40.86
CA GLU A 61 -13.09 -6.84 39.91
C GLU A 61 -13.81 -7.35 38.65
N VAL A 62 -14.00 -6.46 37.68
CA VAL A 62 -14.40 -6.86 36.33
C VAL A 62 -13.17 -7.52 35.71
N ALA A 63 -13.14 -8.85 35.75
CA ALA A 63 -12.16 -9.67 35.07
C ALA A 63 -12.21 -9.42 33.56
N ALA A 64 -11.42 -8.44 33.10
CA ALA A 64 -11.03 -8.34 31.71
C ALA A 64 -10.17 -9.56 31.40
N THR A 65 -10.72 -10.51 30.65
CA THR A 65 -9.93 -11.57 30.03
C THR A 65 -8.79 -10.94 29.25
N GLN A 66 -7.59 -10.99 29.83
CA GLN A 66 -6.35 -10.67 29.15
C GLN A 66 -6.16 -11.74 28.08
N ALA A 67 -6.60 -11.46 26.86
CA ALA A 67 -6.04 -12.12 25.70
C ALA A 67 -4.54 -11.86 25.77
N GLU A 68 -3.77 -12.92 26.02
CA GLU A 68 -2.31 -12.90 26.10
C GLU A 68 -1.79 -12.16 24.86
N ARG A 69 -1.30 -10.93 25.06
CA ARG A 69 -0.69 -10.15 23.99
C ARG A 69 0.58 -10.87 23.59
N VAL A 70 0.51 -11.56 22.47
CA VAL A 70 1.68 -12.08 21.75
C VAL A 70 2.71 -10.93 21.66
N PRO A 71 3.99 -11.15 22.01
CA PRO A 71 4.97 -10.07 22.03
C PRO A 71 5.03 -9.35 20.69
N ARG A 72 5.13 -8.01 20.71
CA ARG A 72 5.15 -7.14 19.51
C ARG A 72 6.19 -7.54 18.46
N SER A 73 7.29 -8.17 18.89
CA SER A 73 8.32 -8.76 18.04
C SER A 73 7.85 -9.94 17.19
N VAL A 74 6.80 -10.66 17.61
CA VAL A 74 6.33 -11.88 16.93
C VAL A 74 5.61 -11.56 15.63
N LEU A 75 4.68 -10.59 15.61
CA LEU A 75 3.98 -10.23 14.38
C LEU A 75 4.92 -9.59 13.37
N GLU A 76 5.80 -8.68 13.81
CA GLU A 76 6.84 -8.10 12.95
C GLU A 76 7.70 -9.20 12.33
N THR A 77 8.29 -10.07 13.16
CA THR A 77 9.13 -11.18 12.69
C THR A 77 8.36 -12.12 11.76
N ALA A 78 7.10 -12.43 12.09
CA ALA A 78 6.28 -13.32 11.29
C ALA A 78 5.95 -12.72 9.92
N LEU A 79 5.61 -11.44 9.84
CA LEU A 79 5.41 -10.74 8.57
C LEU A 79 6.70 -10.71 7.75
N ASP A 80 7.85 -10.47 8.38
CA ASP A 80 9.15 -10.53 7.72
C ASP A 80 9.45 -11.91 7.11
N THR A 81 8.96 -13.00 7.72
CA THR A 81 9.09 -14.36 7.15
C THR A 81 8.17 -14.63 5.96
N LEU A 82 7.12 -13.82 5.77
CA LEU A 82 6.21 -13.95 4.62
C LEU A 82 6.73 -13.26 3.36
N VAL A 83 7.66 -12.32 3.49
CA VAL A 83 8.28 -11.65 2.34
C VAL A 83 9.00 -12.70 1.51
N ASP A 84 8.58 -12.88 0.27
CA ASP A 84 9.27 -13.79 -0.62
C ASP A 84 10.64 -13.19 -0.98
N ARG A 85 11.64 -14.06 -1.12
CA ARG A 85 13.03 -13.63 -1.21
C ARG A 85 13.34 -12.94 -2.52
N HIS A 86 12.59 -13.25 -3.58
CA HIS A 86 12.81 -12.75 -4.95
C HIS A 86 14.30 -12.61 -5.25
N GLU A 87 15.05 -13.70 -5.04
CA GLU A 87 16.52 -13.69 -5.01
C GLU A 87 17.06 -13.11 -6.33
N GLY A 88 17.81 -12.01 -6.22
CA GLY A 88 18.41 -11.31 -7.35
C GLY A 88 17.62 -10.09 -7.84
N PHE A 89 16.37 -9.84 -7.40
CA PHE A 89 15.58 -8.71 -7.94
C PHE A 89 16.27 -7.36 -7.74
N ALA A 90 16.81 -7.15 -6.53
CA ALA A 90 17.55 -5.95 -6.16
C ALA A 90 18.83 -5.76 -6.99
N ASP A 91 19.32 -6.79 -7.67
CA ASP A 91 20.53 -6.71 -8.48
C ASP A 91 20.26 -6.09 -9.86
N HIS A 92 19.01 -6.13 -10.35
CA HIS A 92 18.60 -5.69 -11.69
C HIS A 92 18.16 -4.22 -11.79
N PHE A 93 18.30 -3.46 -10.71
CA PHE A 93 18.14 -2.00 -10.74
C PHE A 93 19.15 -1.34 -9.81
N ARG A 94 19.23 -0.02 -9.90
CA ARG A 94 20.03 0.82 -9.02
C ARG A 94 19.15 1.88 -8.37
N ARG A 95 19.51 2.25 -7.15
CA ARG A 95 18.94 3.40 -6.45
C ARG A 95 19.78 4.62 -6.79
N LEU A 96 19.13 5.73 -7.14
CA LEU A 96 19.84 6.97 -7.42
C LEU A 96 20.58 7.51 -6.18
N GLY A 97 20.05 7.24 -4.99
CA GLY A 97 20.63 7.67 -3.71
C GLY A 97 20.36 9.14 -3.38
N VAL A 98 19.37 9.75 -4.04
CA VAL A 98 18.90 11.10 -3.74
C VAL A 98 17.87 11.01 -2.63
N ASP A 99 18.12 11.70 -1.53
CA ASP A 99 17.17 11.76 -0.43
C ASP A 99 15.87 12.44 -0.89
N TRP A 100 14.75 11.85 -0.51
CA TRP A 100 13.43 12.43 -0.72
C TRP A 100 13.18 13.69 0.14
N THR A 101 14.16 14.10 0.97
CA THR A 101 14.08 15.09 2.07
C THR A 101 12.85 16.01 2.03
N PRO A 102 12.00 15.99 3.07
CA PRO A 102 10.58 16.30 2.96
C PRO A 102 10.22 17.78 3.07
N GLU A 103 9.29 18.22 2.22
CA GLU A 103 8.28 19.24 2.60
C GLU A 103 7.16 18.61 3.45
N SER A 104 6.97 17.29 3.41
CA SER A 104 6.01 16.52 4.25
C SER A 104 6.58 15.18 4.74
N PRO A 105 6.52 14.85 6.04
CA PRO A 105 7.02 13.57 6.57
C PRO A 105 6.17 12.36 6.15
N TRP A 106 5.01 12.58 5.53
CA TRP A 106 4.06 11.53 5.14
C TRP A 106 4.16 11.14 3.67
N VAL A 107 4.95 11.88 2.90
CA VAL A 107 5.23 11.58 1.49
C VAL A 107 6.69 11.15 1.41
N THR A 108 6.92 9.90 1.05
CA THR A 108 8.26 9.33 0.84
C THR A 108 8.40 8.84 -0.60
N GLY A 109 9.62 8.61 -1.04
CA GLY A 109 9.84 7.97 -2.32
C GLY A 109 11.28 7.53 -2.57
N GLU A 110 11.45 6.67 -3.56
CA GLU A 110 12.73 6.17 -4.03
C GLU A 110 12.85 6.35 -5.55
N PHE A 111 14.01 6.87 -5.97
CA PHE A 111 14.37 6.99 -7.38
C PHE A 111 15.19 5.76 -7.78
N LEU A 112 14.65 4.99 -8.71
CA LEU A 112 15.19 3.71 -9.18
C LEU A 112 15.44 3.78 -10.68
N TYR A 113 16.38 3.01 -11.21
CA TYR A 113 16.61 2.90 -12.65
C TYR A 113 17.20 1.52 -13.02
N PRO A 114 16.93 0.98 -14.22
CA PRO A 114 17.51 -0.28 -14.71
C PRO A 114 19.03 -0.21 -14.82
N LEU A 115 19.68 -1.37 -14.82
CA LEU A 115 21.13 -1.45 -15.05
C LEU A 115 21.50 -0.98 -16.46
N PHE A 116 22.75 -0.58 -16.63
CA PHE A 116 23.39 -0.48 -17.93
C PHE A 116 24.15 -1.78 -18.21
N SER A 117 23.93 -2.36 -19.39
CA SER A 117 24.68 -3.51 -19.89
C SER A 117 26.14 -3.14 -20.16
N GLY A 118 27.01 -4.15 -20.34
CA GLY A 118 28.41 -3.92 -20.72
C GLY A 118 28.59 -3.15 -22.04
N GLY A 119 27.55 -3.11 -22.88
CA GLY A 119 27.51 -2.33 -24.12
C GLY A 119 27.03 -0.87 -23.94
N GLY A 120 26.65 -0.47 -22.73
CA GLY A 120 26.18 0.88 -22.42
C GLY A 120 24.69 1.13 -22.70
N SER A 121 23.91 0.11 -23.06
CA SER A 121 22.45 0.22 -23.16
C SER A 121 21.76 -0.16 -21.85
N PRO A 122 20.61 0.44 -21.49
CA PRO A 122 19.81 -0.05 -20.37
C PRO A 122 19.36 -1.50 -20.59
N ASP A 123 19.54 -2.35 -19.57
CA ASP A 123 19.26 -3.79 -19.62
C ASP A 123 17.81 -4.08 -19.21
N ILE A 124 16.89 -3.75 -20.13
CA ILE A 124 15.45 -3.97 -19.95
C ILE A 124 15.09 -5.46 -20.05
N ASP A 125 15.76 -6.21 -20.91
CA ASP A 125 15.46 -7.63 -21.12
C ASP A 125 15.74 -8.45 -19.85
N SER A 126 16.90 -8.24 -19.22
CA SER A 126 17.21 -8.89 -17.93
C SER A 126 16.24 -8.49 -16.84
N PHE A 127 15.84 -7.22 -16.79
CA PHE A 127 14.85 -6.74 -15.84
C PHE A 127 13.48 -7.39 -16.04
N VAL A 128 13.04 -7.56 -17.29
CA VAL A 128 11.80 -8.26 -17.65
C VAL A 128 11.84 -9.73 -17.24
N GLU A 129 12.94 -10.43 -17.50
CA GLU A 129 13.12 -11.83 -17.07
C GLU A 129 12.95 -11.97 -15.55
N HIS A 130 13.50 -11.03 -14.79
CA HIS A 130 13.40 -11.06 -13.35
C HIS A 130 11.97 -10.79 -12.86
N ILE A 131 11.31 -9.76 -13.42
CA ILE A 131 9.92 -9.45 -13.06
C ILE A 131 9.00 -10.63 -13.40
N TYR A 132 9.21 -11.28 -14.54
CA TYR A 132 8.46 -12.47 -14.95
C TYR A 132 8.59 -13.62 -13.94
N GLY A 133 9.74 -13.80 -13.31
CA GLY A 133 9.97 -14.80 -12.27
C GLY A 133 9.01 -14.71 -11.08
N ALA A 134 8.43 -13.53 -10.84
CA ALA A 134 7.52 -13.25 -9.74
C ALA A 134 6.04 -13.63 -10.01
N LEU A 135 5.73 -14.13 -11.21
CA LEU A 135 4.34 -14.47 -11.59
C LEU A 135 3.68 -15.45 -10.62
N VAL A 136 4.40 -16.49 -10.20
CA VAL A 136 3.84 -17.53 -9.32
C VAL A 136 3.40 -16.95 -7.96
N PRO A 137 4.27 -16.30 -7.17
CA PRO A 137 3.87 -15.73 -5.88
C PRO A 137 2.90 -14.55 -6.01
N PHE A 138 2.88 -13.83 -7.13
CA PHE A 138 1.92 -12.76 -7.37
C PHE A 138 0.50 -13.28 -7.67
N CYS A 139 0.41 -14.29 -8.54
CA CYS A 139 -0.87 -14.77 -9.07
C CYS A 139 -1.55 -15.80 -8.16
N LEU A 140 -0.79 -16.66 -7.49
CA LEU A 140 -1.32 -17.85 -6.82
C LEU A 140 -1.23 -17.73 -5.28
N PRO A 141 -2.18 -18.33 -4.53
CA PRO A 141 -2.12 -18.35 -3.08
C PRO A 141 -0.84 -19.02 -2.56
N ARG A 142 -0.18 -18.40 -1.56
CA ARG A 142 1.04 -18.92 -0.93
C ARG A 142 0.87 -20.33 -0.41
N GLY A 143 -0.28 -20.62 0.21
CA GLY A 143 -0.57 -21.97 0.73
C GLY A 143 -0.68 -23.05 -0.36
N GLU A 144 -1.15 -22.67 -1.55
CA GLU A 144 -1.16 -23.55 -2.71
C GLU A 144 0.27 -23.79 -3.22
N VAL A 145 1.01 -22.72 -3.48
CA VAL A 145 2.40 -22.76 -3.98
C VAL A 145 3.26 -23.63 -3.06
N ARG A 146 3.23 -23.37 -1.75
CA ARG A 146 4.01 -24.13 -0.76
C ARG A 146 3.69 -25.62 -0.78
N ARG A 147 2.41 -25.99 -0.85
CA ARG A 147 1.96 -27.39 -0.87
C ARG A 147 2.39 -28.11 -2.14
N VAL A 148 2.29 -27.45 -3.30
CA VAL A 148 2.71 -28.02 -4.58
C VAL A 148 4.22 -28.22 -4.59
N LEU A 149 5.00 -27.21 -4.20
CA LEU A 149 6.46 -27.29 -4.17
C LEU A 149 6.96 -28.34 -3.16
N SER A 150 6.35 -28.45 -1.98
CA SER A 150 6.75 -29.44 -0.97
C SER A 150 6.54 -30.88 -1.47
N ARG A 151 5.41 -31.16 -2.12
CA ARG A 151 5.11 -32.48 -2.68
C ARG A 151 5.99 -32.79 -3.89
N ALA A 152 6.12 -31.83 -4.82
CA ALA A 152 7.00 -31.98 -5.98
C ALA A 152 8.43 -32.31 -5.57
N ARG A 153 8.95 -31.68 -4.50
CA ARG A 153 10.28 -31.98 -3.95
C ARG A 153 10.37 -33.38 -3.34
N ALA A 154 9.35 -33.82 -2.61
CA ALA A 154 9.33 -35.14 -1.98
C ALA A 154 9.24 -36.28 -3.02
N ASP A 155 8.44 -36.06 -4.05
CA ASP A 155 8.10 -37.10 -5.05
C ASP A 155 8.99 -37.03 -6.32
N GLY A 156 9.84 -36.00 -6.44
CA GLY A 156 10.60 -35.72 -7.67
C GLY A 156 9.70 -35.31 -8.85
N ASP A 157 8.50 -34.79 -8.59
CA ASP A 157 7.51 -34.44 -9.61
C ASP A 157 7.73 -33.03 -10.18
N TYR A 158 8.67 -32.93 -11.11
CA TYR A 158 8.94 -31.69 -11.85
C TYR A 158 7.75 -31.21 -12.70
N ARG A 159 6.80 -32.09 -13.07
CA ARG A 159 5.64 -31.70 -13.89
C ARG A 159 4.70 -30.80 -13.11
N SER A 160 4.55 -31.03 -11.81
CA SER A 160 3.74 -30.17 -10.93
C SER A 160 4.33 -28.76 -10.80
N ILE A 161 5.65 -28.60 -10.86
CA ILE A 161 6.32 -27.29 -10.83
C ILE A 161 6.05 -26.53 -12.14
N ILE A 162 6.19 -27.20 -13.29
CA ILE A 162 5.90 -26.61 -14.61
C ILE A 162 4.44 -26.15 -14.67
N ARG A 163 3.50 -27.01 -14.27
CA ARG A 163 2.06 -26.68 -14.24
C ARG A 163 1.73 -25.51 -13.33
N LEU A 164 2.50 -25.29 -12.26
CA LEU A 164 2.31 -24.15 -11.38
C LEU A 164 2.64 -22.84 -12.11
N GLY A 165 3.74 -22.81 -12.85
CA GLY A 165 4.12 -21.69 -13.71
C GLY A 165 3.10 -21.42 -14.81
N ASP A 166 2.67 -22.47 -15.52
CA ASP A 166 1.64 -22.36 -16.58
C ASP A 166 0.34 -21.76 -16.04
N ARG A 167 -0.09 -22.19 -14.85
CA ARG A 167 -1.31 -21.67 -14.20
C ARG A 167 -1.16 -20.20 -13.79
N ALA A 168 -0.01 -19.81 -13.25
CA ALA A 168 0.23 -18.42 -12.89
C ALA A 168 0.21 -17.52 -14.13
N ARG A 169 0.85 -17.96 -15.22
CA ARG A 169 0.84 -17.27 -16.52
C ARG A 169 -0.58 -17.17 -17.10
N ASP A 170 -1.31 -18.28 -17.15
CA ASP A 170 -2.68 -18.31 -17.66
C ASP A 170 -3.61 -17.42 -16.83
N LEU A 171 -3.46 -17.43 -15.50
CA LEU A 171 -4.22 -16.56 -14.61
C LEU A 171 -3.92 -15.08 -14.88
N PHE A 172 -2.64 -14.74 -15.06
CA PHE A 172 -2.20 -13.39 -15.37
C PHE A 172 -2.83 -12.89 -16.68
N VAL A 173 -2.71 -13.67 -17.75
CA VAL A 173 -3.22 -13.34 -19.10
C VAL A 173 -4.75 -13.27 -19.13
N ARG A 174 -5.46 -14.25 -18.53
CA ARG A 174 -6.94 -14.31 -18.57
C ARG A 174 -7.61 -13.18 -17.81
N THR A 175 -7.05 -12.84 -16.65
CA THR A 175 -7.62 -11.84 -15.73
C THR A 175 -7.66 -10.44 -16.35
N ARG A 176 -6.85 -10.18 -17.37
CA ARG A 176 -6.59 -8.84 -17.86
C ARG A 176 -6.96 -8.61 -19.33
N GLY A 177 -7.42 -9.66 -20.01
CA GLY A 177 -8.16 -9.58 -21.27
C GLY A 177 -7.48 -8.73 -22.35
N ALA A 178 -6.41 -9.24 -22.97
CA ALA A 178 -5.80 -8.68 -24.18
C ALA A 178 -5.52 -7.16 -24.18
N GLN A 179 -5.41 -6.52 -22.99
CA GLN A 179 -5.03 -5.11 -22.90
C GLN A 179 -3.53 -5.02 -23.15
N THR A 180 -3.15 -4.79 -24.41
CA THR A 180 -1.76 -4.64 -24.88
C THR A 180 -1.07 -3.38 -24.35
N ASN A 181 -1.72 -2.63 -23.46
CA ASN A 181 -1.23 -1.38 -22.89
C ASN A 181 -0.12 -1.60 -21.86
N GLY A 182 0.20 -2.86 -21.50
CA GLY A 182 1.35 -3.26 -20.68
C GLY A 182 1.49 -2.61 -19.30
N GLY A 183 0.41 -2.02 -18.76
CA GLY A 183 0.34 -1.56 -17.38
C GLY A 183 0.49 -2.71 -16.36
N GLU A 184 0.20 -3.94 -16.79
CA GLU A 184 0.28 -5.17 -15.99
C GLU A 184 1.70 -5.45 -15.48
N ALA A 185 2.71 -5.20 -16.31
CA ALA A 185 4.11 -5.34 -15.92
C ALA A 185 4.47 -4.38 -14.78
N GLY A 186 3.85 -3.20 -14.76
CA GLY A 186 3.99 -2.22 -13.69
C GLY A 186 3.42 -2.70 -12.36
N GLU A 187 2.31 -3.43 -12.36
CA GLU A 187 1.73 -3.98 -11.13
C GLU A 187 2.62 -5.07 -10.53
N LEU A 188 3.15 -5.96 -11.38
CA LEU A 188 4.07 -7.01 -10.96
C LEU A 188 5.39 -6.43 -10.43
N MET A 189 5.89 -5.38 -11.09
CA MET A 189 7.05 -4.62 -10.64
C MET A 189 6.78 -3.93 -9.29
N LEU A 190 5.61 -3.34 -9.09
CA LEU A 190 5.22 -2.73 -7.81
C LEU A 190 5.10 -3.78 -6.68
N PHE A 191 4.54 -4.95 -6.97
CA PHE A 191 4.51 -6.08 -6.03
C PHE A 191 5.93 -6.42 -5.55
N LEU A 192 6.87 -6.58 -6.50
CA LEU A 192 8.26 -6.87 -6.19
C LEU A 192 8.92 -5.77 -5.35
N MET A 193 8.68 -4.50 -5.67
CA MET A 193 9.21 -3.37 -4.90
C MET A 193 8.62 -3.29 -3.49
N LEU A 194 7.32 -3.54 -3.33
CA LEU A 194 6.68 -3.60 -2.02
C LEU A 194 7.30 -4.69 -1.14
N GLU A 195 7.54 -5.88 -1.69
CA GLU A 195 8.14 -6.98 -0.94
C GLU A 195 9.63 -6.76 -0.67
N GLN A 196 10.42 -6.40 -1.68
CA GLN A 196 11.88 -6.35 -1.59
C GLN A 196 12.41 -5.06 -0.96
N ILE A 197 11.75 -3.92 -1.20
CA ILE A 197 12.19 -2.62 -0.70
C ILE A 197 11.49 -2.26 0.60
N LEU A 198 10.15 -2.36 0.64
CA LEU A 198 9.39 -1.99 1.84
C LEU A 198 9.21 -3.15 2.83
N ARG A 199 9.64 -4.37 2.49
CA ARG A 199 9.45 -5.56 3.34
C ARG A 199 7.96 -5.78 3.68
N ALA A 200 7.07 -5.43 2.74
CA ALA A 200 5.63 -5.51 2.90
C ALA A 200 5.09 -6.72 2.12
N PRO A 201 4.91 -7.90 2.75
CA PRO A 201 4.37 -9.07 2.05
C PRO A 201 2.97 -8.83 1.49
N LEU A 202 2.67 -9.50 0.38
CA LEU A 202 1.33 -9.53 -0.19
C LEU A 202 0.37 -10.29 0.73
N LEU A 203 -0.65 -9.58 1.21
CA LEU A 203 -1.67 -10.09 2.10
C LEU A 203 -2.91 -10.57 1.33
N VAL A 204 -3.32 -9.83 0.29
CA VAL A 204 -4.44 -10.21 -0.60
C VAL A 204 -3.99 -10.04 -2.05
N SER A 205 -3.89 -11.15 -2.78
CA SER A 205 -3.74 -11.14 -4.24
C SER A 205 -5.12 -11.04 -4.89
N LYS A 206 -5.40 -9.92 -5.58
CA LYS A 206 -6.66 -9.78 -6.32
C LYS A 206 -6.66 -10.55 -7.63
N MET A 207 -5.49 -10.96 -8.12
CA MET A 207 -5.37 -11.79 -9.32
C MET A 207 -6.13 -13.11 -9.16
N ASN A 208 -5.99 -13.77 -8.02
CA ASN A 208 -6.73 -15.00 -7.74
C ASN A 208 -8.26 -14.78 -7.62
N LEU A 209 -8.70 -13.56 -7.27
CA LEU A 209 -10.11 -13.25 -7.03
C LEU A 209 -10.86 -12.86 -8.32
N LYS A 210 -10.15 -12.30 -9.29
CA LYS A 210 -10.72 -11.85 -10.57
C LYS A 210 -11.16 -12.98 -11.51
N THR A 211 -10.77 -14.23 -11.25
CA THR A 211 -11.27 -15.40 -12.01
C THR A 211 -12.66 -15.84 -11.62
N ASN A 212 -13.18 -15.34 -10.50
CA ASN A 212 -14.56 -15.60 -10.12
C ASN A 212 -15.46 -14.59 -10.84
N SER A 213 -16.19 -15.04 -11.87
CA SER A 213 -17.00 -14.20 -12.77
C SER A 213 -18.08 -13.36 -12.07
N ASN A 214 -18.38 -13.66 -10.81
CA ASN A 214 -19.32 -12.90 -9.97
C ASN A 214 -18.66 -11.76 -9.17
N MET A 215 -17.33 -11.61 -9.21
CA MET A 215 -16.62 -10.55 -8.49
C MET A 215 -16.02 -9.52 -9.45
N ASN A 216 -16.69 -8.37 -9.61
CA ASN A 216 -16.13 -7.19 -10.27
C ASN A 216 -15.05 -6.53 -9.39
N VAL A 217 -13.89 -7.18 -9.31
CA VAL A 217 -12.70 -6.67 -8.60
C VAL A 217 -11.92 -5.78 -9.57
N HIS A 218 -12.11 -4.46 -9.46
CA HIS A 218 -11.32 -3.45 -10.17
C HIS A 218 -10.63 -2.54 -9.14
N GLY A 219 -9.44 -2.05 -9.49
CA GLY A 219 -8.57 -1.22 -8.65
C GLY A 219 -7.48 -2.03 -7.90
N ARG A 220 -6.37 -1.36 -7.56
CA ARG A 220 -5.23 -1.80 -6.69
C ARG A 220 -5.03 -3.30 -6.51
N ASP A 221 -4.15 -3.91 -7.29
CA ASP A 221 -4.17 -5.37 -7.49
C ASP A 221 -3.45 -6.23 -6.46
N GLY A 222 -2.78 -5.58 -5.51
CA GLY A 222 -2.26 -6.20 -4.30
C GLY A 222 -2.55 -5.34 -3.08
N ILE A 223 -2.96 -5.98 -1.99
CA ILE A 223 -2.99 -5.37 -0.66
C ILE A 223 -1.83 -5.94 0.12
N HIS A 224 -0.92 -5.07 0.55
CA HIS A 224 0.27 -5.43 1.28
C HIS A 224 0.20 -4.93 2.71
N VAL A 225 0.94 -5.58 3.61
CA VAL A 225 0.94 -5.18 5.02
C VAL A 225 2.35 -5.30 5.58
N ARG A 226 2.74 -4.37 6.45
CA ARG A 226 3.98 -4.50 7.23
C ARG A 226 3.81 -3.89 8.60
N TRP A 227 4.71 -4.25 9.50
CA TRP A 227 4.90 -3.50 10.74
C TRP A 227 5.74 -2.26 10.46
N ASP A 228 5.29 -1.09 10.90
CA ASP A 228 6.08 0.14 10.86
C ASP A 228 6.74 0.40 12.22
N LYS A 229 8.07 0.32 12.23
CA LYS A 229 8.90 0.53 13.43
C LYS A 229 8.83 1.95 13.99
N THR A 230 8.57 2.93 13.13
CA THR A 230 8.53 4.34 13.53
C THR A 230 7.20 4.69 14.18
N LEU A 231 6.11 4.17 13.62
CA LEU A 231 4.75 4.36 14.12
C LEU A 231 4.37 3.32 15.20
N ASP A 232 5.18 2.28 15.41
CA ASP A 232 4.92 1.13 16.29
C ASP A 232 3.55 0.50 16.03
N THR A 233 3.19 0.34 14.75
CA THR A 233 1.87 -0.20 14.36
C THR A 233 1.92 -0.87 12.99
N LEU A 234 0.87 -1.65 12.71
CA LEU A 234 0.63 -2.25 11.41
C LEU A 234 0.25 -1.17 10.40
N VAL A 235 0.80 -1.23 9.19
CA VAL A 235 0.51 -0.29 8.11
C VAL A 235 0.01 -1.07 6.89
N LEU A 236 -1.11 -0.61 6.34
CA LEU A 236 -1.68 -1.13 5.11
C LEU A 236 -1.08 -0.41 3.91
N HIS A 237 -0.54 -1.16 2.97
CA HIS A 237 -0.05 -0.65 1.71
C HIS A 237 -1.04 -0.97 0.60
N LEU A 238 -1.58 0.08 0.00
CA LEU A 238 -2.49 0.01 -1.13
C LEU A 238 -1.70 0.39 -2.40
N GLY A 239 -1.35 -0.62 -3.21
CA GLY A 239 -0.50 -0.46 -4.39
C GLY A 239 -1.24 0.09 -5.61
N GLU A 240 -0.63 1.03 -6.33
CA GLU A 240 -1.07 1.57 -7.62
C GLU A 240 0.13 1.74 -8.56
N SER A 241 0.07 1.22 -9.79
CA SER A 241 1.16 1.39 -10.77
C SER A 241 0.68 2.16 -11.99
N LYS A 242 1.38 3.23 -12.34
CA LYS A 242 1.08 4.10 -13.48
C LYS A 242 2.30 4.19 -14.40
N LEU A 243 2.17 3.65 -15.62
CA LEU A 243 3.19 3.73 -16.67
C LEU A 243 2.70 4.67 -17.77
N HIS A 244 3.26 5.88 -17.82
CA HIS A 244 2.84 6.96 -18.74
C HIS A 244 4.04 7.51 -19.51
N GLU A 245 3.83 8.12 -20.67
CA GLU A 245 4.93 8.72 -21.44
C GLU A 245 5.72 9.74 -20.59
N ASP A 246 5.03 10.59 -19.84
CA ASP A 246 5.64 11.57 -18.94
C ASP A 246 5.27 11.35 -17.47
N PHE A 247 6.18 11.77 -16.58
CA PHE A 247 5.99 11.66 -15.13
C PHE A 247 4.77 12.43 -14.62
N ALA A 248 4.43 13.57 -15.23
CA ALA A 248 3.36 14.44 -14.73
C ALA A 248 1.98 13.82 -14.90
N SER A 249 1.72 13.22 -16.05
CA SER A 249 0.51 12.44 -16.31
C SER A 249 0.42 11.23 -15.37
N GLY A 250 1.54 10.52 -15.17
CA GLY A 250 1.57 9.36 -14.27
C GLY A 250 1.23 9.70 -12.82
N ILE A 251 1.80 10.78 -12.25
CA ILE A 251 1.47 11.19 -10.89
C ILE A 251 0.05 11.76 -10.78
N ASP A 252 -0.48 12.43 -11.81
CA ASP A 252 -1.87 12.91 -11.79
C ASP A 252 -2.85 11.75 -11.72
N ASP A 253 -2.69 10.75 -12.58
CA ASP A 253 -3.52 9.55 -12.61
C ASP A 253 -3.44 8.77 -11.28
N ALA A 254 -2.26 8.68 -10.68
CA ALA A 254 -2.11 8.08 -9.34
C ALA A 254 -2.87 8.87 -8.27
N ILE A 255 -2.78 10.20 -8.26
CA ILE A 255 -3.51 11.05 -7.31
C ILE A 255 -5.02 10.95 -7.52
N ASP A 256 -5.50 10.93 -8.76
CA ASP A 256 -6.92 10.74 -9.08
C ASP A 256 -7.44 9.40 -8.56
N SER A 257 -6.67 8.32 -8.75
CA SER A 257 -7.00 6.99 -8.23
C SER A 257 -7.02 6.95 -6.69
N ILE A 258 -6.17 7.73 -6.03
CA ILE A 258 -6.17 7.90 -4.57
C ILE A 258 -7.40 8.67 -4.12
N LEU A 259 -7.71 9.78 -4.77
CA LEU A 259 -8.87 10.63 -4.48
C LEU A 259 -10.16 9.84 -4.59
N GLU A 260 -10.37 9.15 -5.72
CA GLU A 260 -11.56 8.33 -5.95
C GLU A 260 -11.73 7.31 -4.82
N TYR A 261 -10.66 6.63 -4.40
CA TYR A 261 -10.74 5.72 -3.27
C TYR A 261 -11.11 6.41 -1.95
N GLN A 262 -10.54 7.57 -1.66
CA GLN A 262 -10.78 8.27 -0.39
C GLN A 262 -12.21 8.83 -0.32
N THR A 263 -12.75 9.32 -1.43
CA THR A 263 -14.10 9.87 -1.51
C THR A 263 -15.16 8.77 -1.57
N GLU A 264 -14.93 7.71 -2.35
CA GLU A 264 -15.91 6.66 -2.59
C GLU A 264 -15.97 5.63 -1.47
N LEU A 265 -16.97 5.77 -0.58
CA LEU A 265 -17.21 4.83 0.52
C LEU A 265 -17.40 3.38 0.04
N ARG A 266 -17.99 3.19 -1.14
CA ARG A 266 -18.19 1.87 -1.76
C ARG A 266 -16.86 1.17 -2.05
N LEU A 267 -15.85 1.90 -2.53
CA LEU A 267 -14.52 1.35 -2.81
C LEU A 267 -13.82 0.98 -1.51
N ARG A 268 -13.88 1.84 -0.48
CA ARG A 268 -13.30 1.54 0.84
C ARG A 268 -13.92 0.31 1.49
N ARG A 269 -15.26 0.20 1.50
CA ARG A 269 -15.96 -0.98 2.03
C ARG A 269 -15.59 -2.25 1.29
N ARG A 270 -15.40 -2.17 -0.02
CA ARG A 270 -14.95 -3.31 -0.83
C ARG A 270 -13.54 -3.76 -0.44
N GLU A 271 -12.59 -2.85 -0.29
CA GLU A 271 -11.23 -3.24 0.17
C GLU A 271 -11.26 -3.88 1.54
N ILE A 272 -12.03 -3.32 2.48
CA ILE A 272 -12.21 -3.91 3.81
C ILE A 272 -12.80 -5.32 3.70
N ALA A 273 -13.80 -5.55 2.86
CA ALA A 273 -14.38 -6.86 2.66
C ALA A 273 -13.38 -7.86 2.04
N LEU A 274 -12.55 -7.40 1.10
CA LEU A 274 -11.49 -8.22 0.49
C LEU A 274 -10.44 -8.63 1.51
N ILE A 275 -9.97 -7.69 2.34
CA ILE A 275 -9.04 -7.98 3.44
C ILE A 275 -9.65 -9.02 4.37
N ASN A 276 -10.86 -8.80 4.87
CA ASN A 276 -11.46 -9.74 5.84
C ASN A 276 -11.77 -11.12 5.25
N GLY A 277 -12.14 -11.20 3.98
CA GLY A 277 -12.53 -12.46 3.34
C GLY A 277 -11.40 -13.26 2.71
N HIS A 278 -10.30 -12.62 2.30
CA HIS A 278 -9.33 -13.23 1.37
C HIS A 278 -7.86 -13.05 1.77
N MET A 279 -7.59 -12.64 3.01
CA MET A 279 -6.24 -12.66 3.58
C MET A 279 -5.58 -14.04 3.42
N ASP A 280 -4.42 -14.08 2.76
CA ASP A 280 -3.57 -15.26 2.77
C ASP A 280 -2.68 -15.22 4.02
N LEU A 281 -3.07 -15.96 5.05
CA LEU A 281 -2.32 -16.03 6.32
C LEU A 281 -1.38 -17.23 6.36
N THR A 282 -1.22 -17.94 5.23
CA THR A 282 -0.43 -19.16 5.17
C THR A 282 1.02 -18.90 5.55
N GLY A 283 1.48 -19.55 6.61
CA GLY A 283 2.84 -19.45 7.11
C GLY A 283 3.01 -18.62 8.38
N LEU A 284 1.97 -17.90 8.81
CA LEU A 284 1.99 -17.23 10.11
C LEU A 284 1.81 -18.24 11.25
N PRO A 285 2.54 -18.08 12.37
CA PRO A 285 2.20 -18.76 13.61
C PRO A 285 0.79 -18.37 14.10
N PRO A 286 0.06 -19.27 14.79
CA PRO A 286 -1.33 -19.00 15.24
C PRO A 286 -1.48 -17.69 16.04
N ALA A 287 -0.48 -17.40 16.87
CA ALA A 287 -0.39 -16.19 17.67
C ALA A 287 -0.33 -14.90 16.80
N ALA A 288 0.52 -14.89 15.77
CA ALA A 288 0.63 -13.78 14.83
C ALA A 288 -0.61 -13.67 13.93
N GLU A 289 -1.18 -14.81 13.53
CA GLU A 289 -2.42 -14.86 12.76
C GLU A 289 -3.58 -14.19 13.52
N SER A 290 -3.80 -14.60 14.78
CA SER A 290 -4.85 -14.02 15.64
C SER A 290 -4.65 -12.51 15.80
N GLN A 291 -3.42 -12.09 16.10
CA GLN A 291 -3.10 -10.67 16.26
C GLN A 291 -3.37 -9.87 14.99
N LEU A 292 -2.98 -10.39 13.81
CA LEU A 292 -3.21 -9.72 12.53
C LEU A 292 -4.71 -9.62 12.22
N ARG A 293 -5.48 -10.68 12.46
CA ARG A 293 -6.95 -10.67 12.30
C ARG A 293 -7.59 -9.63 13.20
N ASP A 294 -7.20 -9.58 14.47
CA ASP A 294 -7.73 -8.62 15.43
C ASP A 294 -7.42 -7.17 15.02
N MET A 295 -6.21 -6.91 14.53
CA MET A 295 -5.79 -5.57 14.06
C MET A 295 -6.48 -5.13 12.77
N LEU A 296 -6.89 -6.07 11.91
CA LEU A 296 -7.56 -5.78 10.65
C LEU A 296 -9.10 -5.90 10.74
N HIS A 297 -9.61 -6.26 11.93
CA HIS A 297 -11.04 -6.47 12.13
C HIS A 297 -11.81 -5.14 12.08
N PRO A 298 -12.77 -4.96 11.17
CA PRO A 298 -13.43 -3.68 10.93
C PRO A 298 -14.38 -3.26 12.06
N TYR A 299 -14.72 -4.19 12.96
CA TYR A 299 -15.61 -3.96 14.09
C TYR A 299 -14.93 -4.18 15.45
N SER A 300 -13.60 -4.28 15.51
CA SER A 300 -12.92 -4.20 16.82
C SER A 300 -13.28 -2.84 17.42
N GLY A 301 -13.89 -2.77 18.60
CA GLY A 301 -14.50 -1.55 19.18
C GLY A 301 -13.56 -0.38 19.50
N ARG A 302 -12.35 -0.34 18.91
CA ARG A 302 -11.49 0.83 18.82
C ARG A 302 -11.66 1.45 17.43
N PRO A 303 -11.60 2.78 17.26
CA PRO A 303 -11.36 3.32 15.94
C PRO A 303 -9.94 2.90 15.53
N VAL A 304 -9.80 1.71 14.93
CA VAL A 304 -8.55 1.29 14.31
C VAL A 304 -8.44 2.10 13.03
N SER A 305 -7.96 3.34 13.16
CA SER A 305 -7.34 4.03 12.04
C SER A 305 -6.04 3.30 11.77
N LEU A 306 -6.13 2.14 11.13
CA LEU A 306 -4.98 1.45 10.56
C LEU A 306 -4.36 2.44 9.58
N PRO A 307 -3.11 2.90 9.78
CA PRO A 307 -2.51 3.81 8.84
C PRO A 307 -2.44 3.14 7.47
N THR A 308 -3.12 3.74 6.51
CA THR A 308 -3.08 3.33 5.11
C THR A 308 -2.10 4.22 4.37
N VAL A 309 -1.12 3.60 3.72
CA VAL A 309 -0.17 4.24 2.82
C VAL A 309 -0.53 3.86 1.39
N HIS A 310 -0.73 4.86 0.54
CA HIS A 310 -0.86 4.66 -0.89
C HIS A 310 0.54 4.50 -1.48
N THR A 311 0.86 3.31 -1.98
CA THR A 311 2.17 3.04 -2.58
C THR A 311 2.06 3.08 -4.08
N CYS A 312 2.79 3.98 -4.72
CA CYS A 312 2.66 4.23 -6.14
C CYS A 312 3.96 3.89 -6.87
N LEU A 313 3.88 3.12 -7.95
CA LEU A 313 4.94 3.08 -8.95
C LEU A 313 4.58 4.07 -10.06
N ILE A 314 5.44 5.05 -10.30
CA ILE A 314 5.34 5.97 -11.44
C ILE A 314 6.47 5.67 -12.40
N GLY A 315 6.13 4.97 -13.49
CA GLY A 315 7.03 4.71 -14.61
C GLY A 315 6.84 5.71 -15.73
N PHE A 316 7.92 6.23 -16.28
CA PHE A 316 7.85 7.20 -17.39
C PHE A 316 8.99 7.10 -18.39
N GLU A 317 8.79 7.52 -19.63
CA GLU A 317 9.87 7.58 -20.62
C GLU A 317 10.81 8.74 -20.31
N TYR A 318 12.12 8.48 -20.34
CA TYR A 318 13.11 9.49 -20.00
C TYR A 318 14.17 9.68 -21.08
N PRO A 319 14.12 10.80 -21.84
CA PRO A 319 15.08 11.09 -22.91
C PRO A 319 16.55 11.15 -22.49
N ALA A 320 16.86 11.19 -21.19
CA ALA A 320 18.24 11.14 -20.72
C ALA A 320 18.97 9.88 -21.18
N TYR A 321 18.28 8.75 -21.37
CA TYR A 321 18.92 7.52 -21.88
C TYR A 321 19.50 7.71 -23.29
N SER A 322 18.72 8.27 -24.22
CA SER A 322 19.22 8.55 -25.57
C SER A 322 20.26 9.68 -25.57
N ALA A 323 20.10 10.67 -24.68
CA ALA A 323 21.05 11.77 -24.54
C ALA A 323 22.44 11.32 -24.06
N VAL A 324 22.56 10.21 -23.33
CA VAL A 324 23.86 9.69 -22.89
C VAL A 324 24.38 8.53 -23.75
N ALA A 325 23.61 8.06 -24.73
CA ALA A 325 23.96 6.87 -25.52
C ALA A 325 25.27 6.97 -26.32
N HIS A 326 25.80 8.18 -26.52
CA HIS A 326 27.08 8.44 -27.19
C HIS A 326 28.29 8.49 -26.25
N VAL A 327 28.06 8.43 -24.93
CA VAL A 327 29.11 8.39 -23.90
C VAL A 327 29.74 7.00 -23.89
N SER A 328 31.00 6.90 -23.47
CA SER A 328 31.67 5.61 -23.35
C SER A 328 30.92 4.67 -22.38
N PRO A 329 30.91 3.34 -22.62
CA PRO A 329 30.22 2.40 -21.72
C PRO A 329 30.67 2.47 -20.25
N ALA A 330 31.90 2.88 -19.99
CA ALA A 330 32.43 3.03 -18.63
C ALA A 330 31.91 4.28 -17.89
N GLU A 331 31.43 5.29 -18.61
CA GLU A 331 31.03 6.59 -18.06
C GLU A 331 29.52 6.86 -18.20
N ILE A 332 28.82 6.04 -19.00
CA ILE A 332 27.42 6.27 -19.38
C ILE A 332 26.46 6.28 -18.18
N GLU A 333 26.63 5.35 -17.23
CA GLU A 333 25.77 5.30 -16.04
C GLU A 333 25.97 6.56 -15.19
N GLU A 334 27.21 7.01 -14.99
CA GLU A 334 27.48 8.22 -14.22
C GLU A 334 26.97 9.47 -14.94
N ALA A 335 27.07 9.52 -16.27
CA ALA A 335 26.47 10.59 -17.07
C ALA A 335 24.93 10.61 -16.93
N PHE A 336 24.29 9.44 -16.95
CA PHE A 336 22.84 9.30 -16.74
C PHE A 336 22.44 9.76 -15.34
N ARG A 337 23.13 9.27 -14.30
CA ARG A 337 22.86 9.62 -12.90
C ARG A 337 22.93 11.13 -12.65
N LYS A 338 23.88 11.82 -13.28
CA LYS A 338 23.96 13.30 -13.21
C LYS A 338 22.72 13.98 -13.78
N GLN A 339 22.19 13.50 -14.90
CA GLN A 339 20.94 14.05 -15.46
C GLN A 339 19.73 13.69 -14.60
N TYR A 340 19.65 12.43 -14.16
CA TYR A 340 18.50 11.95 -13.39
C TYR A 340 18.43 12.63 -12.02
N THR A 341 19.57 12.90 -11.36
CA THR A 341 19.62 13.68 -10.10
C THR A 341 19.00 15.07 -10.26
N LYS A 342 19.34 15.79 -11.33
CA LYS A 342 18.73 17.11 -11.62
C LYS A 342 17.22 17.01 -11.88
N ARG A 343 16.77 15.90 -12.48
CA ARG A 343 15.34 15.66 -12.72
C ARG A 343 14.61 15.25 -11.45
N ALA A 344 15.27 14.51 -10.56
CA ALA A 344 14.72 14.06 -9.28
C ALA A 344 14.28 15.25 -8.43
N ASP A 345 15.07 16.34 -8.38
CA ASP A 345 14.70 17.57 -7.66
C ASP A 345 13.35 18.13 -8.14
N LYS A 346 13.19 18.28 -9.46
CA LYS A 346 11.93 18.76 -10.07
C LYS A 346 10.77 17.81 -9.82
N ILE A 347 11.02 16.50 -9.82
CA ILE A 347 10.01 15.50 -9.52
C ILE A 347 9.53 15.63 -8.07
N ARG A 348 10.44 15.81 -7.10
CA ARG A 348 10.06 16.00 -5.69
C ARG A 348 9.18 17.23 -5.51
N GLU A 349 9.58 18.37 -6.06
CA GLU A 349 8.80 19.63 -6.02
C GLU A 349 7.40 19.42 -6.62
N GLN A 350 7.34 18.77 -7.79
CA GLN A 350 6.10 18.51 -8.47
C GLN A 350 5.17 17.60 -7.68
N VAL A 351 5.70 16.54 -7.05
CA VAL A 351 4.93 15.63 -6.20
C VAL A 351 4.43 16.36 -4.95
N CYS A 352 5.28 17.10 -4.25
CA CYS A 352 4.90 17.81 -3.02
C CYS A 352 3.78 18.81 -3.30
N ARG A 353 3.90 19.61 -4.37
CA ARG A 353 2.85 20.52 -4.83
C ARG A 353 1.55 19.78 -5.14
N LYS A 354 1.59 18.78 -6.04
CA LYS A 354 0.37 18.07 -6.47
C LYS A 354 -0.33 17.35 -5.33
N VAL A 355 0.42 16.74 -4.42
CA VAL A 355 -0.13 16.08 -3.23
C VAL A 355 -0.73 17.09 -2.26
N GLY A 356 -0.03 18.19 -1.97
CA GLY A 356 -0.52 19.24 -1.08
C GLY A 356 -1.77 19.95 -1.60
N ASP A 357 -1.85 20.17 -2.91
CA ASP A 357 -2.97 20.87 -3.54
C ASP A 357 -4.23 19.99 -3.67
N ARG A 358 -4.04 18.68 -3.87
CA ARG A 358 -5.13 17.79 -4.30
C ARG A 358 -5.58 16.81 -3.22
N LEU A 359 -4.69 16.34 -2.34
CA LEU A 359 -5.02 15.30 -1.36
C LEU A 359 -5.26 15.87 0.05
N PRO A 360 -6.33 15.44 0.74
CA PRO A 360 -6.59 15.88 2.11
C PRO A 360 -5.51 15.34 3.08
N PRO A 361 -5.04 16.16 4.04
CA PRO A 361 -4.08 15.70 5.04
C PRO A 361 -4.74 14.77 6.09
N PRO A 362 -4.00 13.77 6.63
CA PRO A 362 -2.65 13.39 6.25
C PRO A 362 -2.62 12.51 4.97
N ALA A 363 -2.00 13.03 3.91
CA ALA A 363 -1.73 12.27 2.69
C ALA A 363 -0.50 11.37 2.89
N ARG A 364 -0.73 10.08 3.13
CA ARG A 364 0.33 9.09 3.33
C ARG A 364 0.66 8.37 2.03
N LEU A 365 1.77 8.76 1.40
CA LEU A 365 2.20 8.23 0.11
C LEU A 365 3.62 7.71 0.17
N SER A 366 3.87 6.61 -0.54
CA SER A 366 5.22 6.10 -0.81
C SER A 366 5.37 5.90 -2.31
N ILE A 367 6.32 6.57 -2.95
CA ILE A 367 6.41 6.63 -4.42
C ILE A 367 7.71 6.01 -4.92
N PHE A 368 7.61 4.99 -5.75
CA PHE A 368 8.71 4.50 -6.57
C PHE A 368 8.69 5.25 -7.90
N VAL A 369 9.80 5.89 -8.24
CA VAL A 369 9.99 6.62 -9.50
C VAL A 369 10.96 5.81 -10.35
N PHE A 370 10.53 5.40 -11.54
CA PHE A 370 11.32 4.54 -12.42
C PHE A 370 11.30 5.04 -13.87
N PRO A 371 12.40 5.59 -14.41
CA PRO A 371 12.48 6.05 -15.78
C PRO A 371 12.80 4.87 -16.71
N PHE A 372 12.08 4.78 -17.82
CA PHE A 372 12.29 3.82 -18.90
C PHE A 372 12.94 4.49 -20.11
N PRO A 373 13.80 3.78 -20.86
CA PRO A 373 14.31 4.26 -22.14
C PRO A 373 13.21 4.31 -23.21
N ASP A 374 12.34 3.31 -23.22
CA ASP A 374 11.21 3.15 -24.15
C ASP A 374 10.17 2.28 -23.45
N LEU A 375 8.98 2.83 -23.18
CA LEU A 375 7.92 2.08 -22.51
C LEU A 375 7.28 1.07 -23.44
N GLN A 376 7.14 1.37 -24.73
CA GLN A 376 6.55 0.45 -25.69
C GLN A 376 7.41 -0.80 -25.87
N ALA A 377 8.73 -0.62 -25.96
CA ALA A 377 9.67 -1.73 -25.98
C ALA A 377 9.56 -2.59 -24.71
N PHE A 378 9.54 -1.96 -23.52
CA PHE A 378 9.36 -2.69 -22.26
C PHE A 378 8.08 -3.53 -22.24
N ARG A 379 6.95 -2.94 -22.65
CA ARG A 379 5.65 -3.63 -22.71
C ARG A 379 5.67 -4.78 -23.70
N LEU A 380 6.29 -4.56 -24.87
CA LEU A 380 6.42 -5.57 -25.90
C LEU A 380 7.28 -6.75 -25.43
N THR A 381 8.46 -6.49 -24.86
CA THR A 381 9.34 -7.53 -24.32
C THR A 381 8.62 -8.35 -23.26
N PHE A 382 7.90 -7.71 -22.33
CA PHE A 382 7.16 -8.41 -21.28
C PHE A 382 6.03 -9.29 -21.83
N ALA A 383 5.27 -8.79 -22.81
CA ALA A 383 4.20 -9.56 -23.42
C ALA A 383 4.69 -10.74 -24.28
N GLN A 384 5.80 -10.54 -25.02
CA GLN A 384 6.47 -11.63 -25.72
C GLN A 384 6.91 -12.71 -24.72
N ARG A 385 7.41 -12.30 -23.55
CA ARG A 385 7.80 -13.24 -22.50
C ARG A 385 6.63 -14.03 -21.92
N LEU A 386 5.44 -13.45 -21.88
CA LEU A 386 4.18 -14.13 -21.53
C LEU A 386 3.66 -15.08 -22.62
N GLY A 387 4.28 -15.08 -23.81
CA GLY A 387 3.83 -15.84 -24.97
C GLY A 387 2.62 -15.21 -25.66
N MET A 388 2.42 -13.90 -25.51
CA MET A 388 1.38 -13.16 -26.21
C MET A 388 1.93 -12.57 -27.51
N SER A 389 1.15 -12.66 -28.59
CA SER A 389 1.39 -11.87 -29.80
C SER A 389 0.73 -10.51 -29.61
N ILE A 390 1.52 -9.44 -29.61
CA ILE A 390 1.03 -8.05 -29.71
C ILE A 390 0.91 -7.68 -31.18
#